data_AF-A0A949NNF6-F1
#
_entry.id   AF-A0A949NNF6-F1
#
_cell.length_a   1.000
_cell.length_b   1.000
_cell.length_c   1.000
_cell.angle_alpha   90.00
_cell.angle_beta   90.00
_cell.angle_gamma   90.00
#
_symmetry.space_group_name_H-M   'P 1'
#
loop_
_entity.id
_entity.type
_entity.pdbx_description
1 polymer ?
#
loop_
_entity_poly.entity_id
_entity_poly.type
_entity_poly.pdbx_seq_one_letter_code
_entity_poly.pdbx_strand_id
1 'polypeptide(L)'
;MQRDILETLDEAKGAVFHYRGSAREENYGRLDNYRWDEPGWVRCRGCVVKLAPGAYDLRASMKYLAMKRGATYCRGSFVRERFQVAFSRAVKGLIRRGALEPLGLVPLAEAENEPDEYTVMLLADGLYLAAWPRQVRFVHKR
;
A
#
# COMPACT_ATOMS: atom_id res chain seq x y z
N MET A 1 -2.14 15.50 -11.01
CA MET A 1 -2.30 14.64 -9.81
C MET A 1 -2.95 13.30 -10.16
N GLN A 2 -4.16 13.27 -10.71
CA GLN A 2 -4.85 12.00 -10.99
C GLN A 2 -4.12 11.12 -12.02
N ARG A 3 -3.65 11.72 -13.13
CA ARG A 3 -2.81 11.03 -14.11
C ARG A 3 -1.55 10.46 -13.47
N ASP A 4 -0.86 11.30 -12.69
CA ASP A 4 0.37 10.91 -12.00
C ASP A 4 0.15 9.74 -11.04
N ILE A 5 -0.97 9.70 -10.32
CA ILE A 5 -1.30 8.57 -9.45
C ILE A 5 -1.36 7.29 -10.29
N LEU A 6 -2.15 7.26 -11.37
CA LEU A 6 -2.31 6.08 -12.22
C LEU A 6 -1.01 5.62 -12.88
N GLU A 7 -0.16 6.56 -13.30
CA GLU A 7 1.14 6.31 -13.94
C GLU A 7 2.18 5.78 -12.93
N THR A 8 2.06 6.13 -11.65
CA THR A 8 3.07 5.81 -10.62
C THR A 8 2.69 4.66 -9.69
N LEU A 9 1.51 4.04 -9.82
CA LEU A 9 1.09 2.96 -8.92
C LEU A 9 2.03 1.75 -8.98
N ASP A 10 2.38 1.31 -10.19
CA ASP A 10 3.28 0.18 -10.40
C ASP A 10 4.72 0.51 -10.00
N GLU A 11 5.19 1.72 -10.37
CA GLU A 11 6.50 2.23 -9.92
C GLU A 11 6.59 2.28 -8.38
N ALA A 12 5.53 2.75 -7.72
CA ALA A 12 5.47 2.83 -6.27
C ALA A 12 5.50 1.45 -5.63
N LYS A 13 4.75 0.48 -6.19
CA LYS A 13 4.77 -0.92 -5.72
C LYS A 13 6.13 -1.57 -5.90
N GLY A 14 6.81 -1.26 -7.01
CA GLY A 14 8.19 -1.64 -7.30
C GLY A 14 9.24 -0.96 -6.39
N ALA A 15 8.92 0.21 -5.84
CA ALA A 15 9.78 0.93 -4.92
C ALA A 15 9.71 0.31 -3.51
N VAL A 16 10.51 -0.75 -3.32
CA VAL A 16 10.61 -1.58 -2.12
C VAL A 16 10.60 -0.78 -0.80
N PHE A 17 11.21 0.41 -0.75
CA PHE A 17 11.25 1.22 0.47
C PHE A 17 9.86 1.66 0.98
N HIS A 18 8.91 1.94 0.10
CA HIS A 18 7.58 2.43 0.49
C HIS A 18 6.58 1.31 0.73
N TYR A 19 6.72 0.21 -0.02
CA TYR A 19 6.04 -1.06 0.17
C TYR A 19 6.95 -2.04 0.92
N ARG A 20 7.56 -1.57 2.01
CA ARG A 20 8.12 -2.46 3.03
C ARG A 20 7.12 -2.51 4.15
N GLY A 21 6.84 -3.69 4.68
CA GLY A 21 5.97 -3.87 5.83
C GLY A 21 6.54 -3.22 7.10
N SER A 22 6.50 -1.89 7.19
CA SER A 22 6.95 -1.00 8.29
C SER A 22 8.33 -1.26 8.96
N ALA A 23 9.11 -2.26 8.57
CA ALA A 23 10.25 -2.73 9.36
C ALA A 23 11.57 -1.98 9.16
N ARG A 24 11.73 -1.15 8.11
CA ARG A 24 12.99 -0.41 7.91
C ARG A 24 13.02 0.97 8.58
N GLU A 25 11.86 1.52 8.94
CA GLU A 25 11.75 2.84 9.58
C GLU A 25 11.64 2.79 11.11
N GLU A 26 11.30 1.64 11.71
CA GLU A 26 11.14 1.49 13.17
C GLU A 26 12.05 0.38 13.72
N ASN A 27 13.26 0.76 14.17
CA ASN A 27 14.06 0.17 15.25
C ASN A 27 13.78 -1.29 15.68
N TYR A 28 13.91 -2.27 14.79
CA TYR A 28 14.15 -3.65 15.20
C TYR A 28 15.23 -4.23 14.28
N GLY A 29 16.18 -4.94 14.89
CA GLY A 29 17.40 -5.43 14.24
C GLY A 29 17.13 -6.13 12.92
N ARG A 30 18.17 -6.18 12.06
CA ARG A 30 18.18 -6.94 10.80
C ARG A 30 17.40 -8.24 11.00
N LEU A 31 16.18 -8.29 10.48
CA LEU A 31 15.52 -9.55 10.26
C LEU A 31 16.21 -10.09 9.01
N ASP A 32 16.96 -11.18 9.17
CA ASP A 32 17.71 -11.89 8.11
C ASP A 32 16.79 -12.54 7.04
N ASN A 33 15.55 -12.05 6.93
CA ASN A 33 14.50 -12.59 6.08
C ASN A 33 14.41 -11.78 4.78
N TYR A 34 15.30 -12.11 3.84
CA TYR A 34 15.38 -11.53 2.48
C TYR A 34 14.06 -11.55 1.69
N ARG A 35 13.06 -12.34 2.10
CA ARG A 35 11.75 -12.44 1.44
C ARG A 35 10.99 -11.10 1.32
N TRP A 36 11.22 -10.15 2.24
CA TRP A 36 10.58 -8.83 2.20
C TRP A 36 11.33 -7.78 1.38
N ASP A 37 12.43 -8.19 0.74
CA ASP A 37 13.15 -7.33 -0.20
C ASP A 37 12.51 -7.35 -1.60
N GLU A 38 11.45 -8.13 -1.78
CA GLU A 38 10.64 -8.13 -2.98
C GLU A 38 9.59 -6.99 -2.99
N PRO A 39 9.16 -6.50 -4.17
CA PRO A 39 8.08 -5.54 -4.29
C PRO A 39 6.72 -6.01 -3.72
N GLY A 40 5.95 -5.06 -3.18
CA GLY A 40 4.53 -5.27 -2.86
C GLY A 40 4.21 -5.77 -1.44
N TRP A 41 5.20 -5.89 -0.56
CA TRP A 41 4.98 -6.24 0.85
C TRP A 41 4.45 -5.06 1.66
N VAL A 42 3.47 -5.27 2.54
CA VAL A 42 2.89 -4.22 3.38
C VAL A 42 2.60 -4.73 4.77
N ARG A 43 2.65 -3.85 5.78
CA ARG A 43 2.23 -4.18 7.14
C ARG A 43 0.86 -3.62 7.41
N CYS A 44 -0.03 -4.47 7.91
CA CYS A 44 -1.39 -4.10 8.28
C CYS A 44 -1.79 -4.89 9.52
N ARG A 45 -2.25 -4.19 10.57
CA ARG A 45 -2.78 -4.80 11.81
C ARG A 45 -1.83 -5.86 12.41
N GLY A 46 -0.53 -5.55 12.48
CA GLY A 46 0.47 -6.47 13.02
C GLY A 46 0.97 -7.54 12.04
N CYS A 47 0.24 -7.81 10.94
CA CYS A 47 0.61 -8.79 9.92
C CYS A 47 1.44 -8.19 8.79
N VAL A 48 2.38 -8.96 8.23
CA VAL A 48 3.13 -8.61 7.01
C VAL A 48 2.60 -9.46 5.85
N VAL A 49 2.15 -8.81 4.78
CA VAL A 49 1.49 -9.48 3.65
C VAL A 49 1.99 -8.95 2.32
N LYS A 50 2.04 -9.80 1.30
CA LYS A 50 2.38 -9.44 -0.07
C LYS A 50 1.11 -9.24 -0.85
N LEU A 51 0.89 -8.04 -1.38
CA LEU A 51 -0.30 -7.72 -2.16
C LEU A 51 -0.28 -8.42 -3.51
N ALA A 52 -1.40 -9.04 -3.91
CA ALA A 52 -1.57 -9.63 -5.24
C ALA A 52 -1.32 -8.60 -6.37
N PRO A 53 -0.97 -9.04 -7.59
CA PRO A 53 -0.89 -8.16 -8.76
C PRO A 53 -2.15 -7.29 -8.89
N GLY A 54 -1.98 -6.02 -9.27
CA GLY A 54 -3.10 -5.07 -9.39
C GLY A 54 -3.64 -4.50 -8.08
N ALA A 55 -3.24 -5.01 -6.90
CA ALA A 55 -3.58 -4.41 -5.61
C ALA A 55 -2.47 -3.48 -5.10
N TYR A 56 -2.87 -2.29 -4.62
CA TYR A 56 -1.96 -1.20 -4.21
C TYR A 56 -2.33 -0.62 -2.83
N ASP A 57 -1.33 -0.21 -2.05
CA ASP A 57 -1.48 0.55 -0.80
C ASP A 57 -1.30 2.05 -1.09
N LEU A 58 -2.38 2.81 -0.98
CA LEU A 58 -2.38 4.24 -1.24
C LEU A 58 -1.50 5.05 -0.29
N ARG A 59 -1.19 4.56 0.93
CA ARG A 59 -0.26 5.26 1.83
C ARG A 59 1.15 5.20 1.26
N ALA A 60 1.56 4.03 0.79
CA ALA A 60 2.86 3.83 0.17
C ALA A 60 2.95 4.57 -1.16
N SER A 61 1.94 4.47 -2.02
CA SER A 61 1.88 5.21 -3.29
C SER A 61 1.90 6.73 -3.11
N MET A 62 1.21 7.25 -2.09
CA MET A 62 1.26 8.68 -1.75
C MET A 62 2.68 9.11 -1.35
N LYS A 63 3.34 8.33 -0.48
CA LYS A 63 4.70 8.64 -0.01
C LYS A 63 5.70 8.62 -1.17
N TYR A 64 5.61 7.63 -2.06
CA TYR A 64 6.42 7.55 -3.28
C TYR A 64 6.24 8.79 -4.16
N LEU A 65 4.99 9.13 -4.51
CA LEU A 65 4.71 10.27 -5.37
C LEU A 65 5.10 11.61 -4.72
N ALA A 66 4.91 11.73 -3.40
CA ALA A 66 5.35 12.90 -2.65
C ALA A 66 6.88 13.06 -2.71
N MET A 67 7.63 11.97 -2.56
CA MET A 67 9.09 11.98 -2.65
C MET A 67 9.54 12.39 -4.06
N LYS A 68 8.96 11.79 -5.11
CA LYS A 68 9.21 12.12 -6.53
C LYS A 68 8.97 13.61 -6.83
N ARG A 69 8.08 14.26 -6.07
CA ARG A 69 7.71 15.68 -6.23
C ARG A 69 8.36 16.63 -5.23
N GLY A 70 9.32 16.17 -4.41
CA GLY A 70 9.94 17.00 -3.38
C GLY A 70 8.93 17.52 -2.32
N ALA A 71 7.85 16.79 -2.09
CA ALA A 71 6.76 17.13 -1.18
C ALA A 71 6.85 16.40 0.16
N THR A 72 8.00 15.80 0.46
CA THR A 72 8.33 15.18 1.75
C THR A 72 9.22 16.09 2.61
N TYR A 73 9.31 15.81 3.91
CA TYR A 73 10.24 16.46 4.85
C TYR A 73 10.77 15.45 5.88
N CYS A 74 11.73 15.88 6.71
CA CYS A 74 12.52 15.03 7.61
C CYS A 74 13.06 13.78 6.88
N ARG A 75 13.95 14.01 5.89
CA ARG A 75 14.61 12.93 5.12
C ARG A 75 13.65 11.95 4.42
N GLY A 76 12.46 12.40 4.02
CA GLY A 76 11.52 11.57 3.26
C GLY A 76 10.51 10.81 4.12
N SER A 77 10.58 10.95 5.45
CA SER A 77 9.71 10.21 6.37
C SER A 77 8.26 10.74 6.38
N PHE A 78 8.07 12.05 6.26
CA PHE A 78 6.75 12.68 6.33
C PHE A 78 6.33 13.36 5.03
N VAL A 79 5.04 13.28 4.69
CA VAL A 79 4.43 13.93 3.53
C VAL A 79 3.78 15.24 3.97
N ARG A 80 4.05 16.35 3.26
CA ARG A 80 3.42 17.65 3.56
C ARG A 80 1.89 17.56 3.50
N GLU A 81 1.19 18.13 4.48
CA GLU A 81 -0.27 18.04 4.61
C GLU A 81 -1.02 18.45 3.33
N ARG A 82 -0.65 19.58 2.71
CA ARG A 82 -1.24 20.05 1.44
C ARG A 82 -1.18 19.00 0.32
N PHE A 83 -0.12 18.18 0.30
CA PHE A 83 0.04 17.11 -0.67
C PHE A 83 -0.90 15.95 -0.36
N GLN A 84 -1.03 15.56 0.92
CA GLN A 84 -1.95 14.51 1.36
C GLN A 84 -3.40 14.84 1.00
N VAL A 85 -3.82 16.10 1.21
CA VAL A 85 -5.16 16.58 0.86
C VAL A 85 -5.39 16.52 -0.65
N ALA A 86 -4.43 17.01 -1.45
CA ALA A 86 -4.52 16.98 -2.91
C ALA A 86 -4.57 15.54 -3.44
N PHE A 87 -3.74 14.65 -2.91
CA PHE A 87 -3.72 13.23 -3.24
C PHE A 87 -5.06 12.57 -2.91
N SER A 88 -5.59 12.78 -1.70
CA SER A 88 -6.87 12.22 -1.25
C SER A 88 -8.03 12.67 -2.14
N ARG A 89 -8.08 13.95 -2.52
CA ARG A 89 -9.09 14.48 -3.45
C ARG A 89 -8.97 13.84 -4.83
N ALA A 90 -7.76 13.67 -5.32
CA ALA A 90 -7.49 13.05 -6.61
C ALA A 90 -7.93 11.58 -6.63
N VAL A 91 -7.59 10.80 -5.60
CA VAL A 91 -8.05 9.40 -5.41
C VAL A 91 -9.57 9.32 -5.40
N LYS A 92 -10.26 10.17 -4.62
CA LYS A 92 -11.73 10.22 -4.61
C LYS A 92 -12.33 10.49 -5.99
N GLY A 93 -11.68 11.32 -6.80
CA GLY A 93 -12.12 11.55 -8.18
C GLY A 93 -11.83 10.37 -9.12
N LEU A 94 -10.73 9.63 -8.91
CA LEU A 94 -10.42 8.41 -9.66
C LEU A 94 -11.41 7.29 -9.36
N ILE A 95 -11.77 7.12 -8.08
CA ILE A 95 -12.79 6.16 -7.65
C ILE A 95 -14.14 6.48 -8.26
N ARG A 96 -14.58 7.74 -8.20
CA ARG A 96 -15.87 8.16 -8.79
C ARG A 96 -15.97 7.92 -10.30
N ARG A 97 -14.84 7.88 -11.01
CA ARG A 97 -14.80 7.60 -12.46
C ARG A 97 -14.52 6.13 -12.78
N GLY A 98 -14.42 5.26 -11.78
CA GLY A 98 -14.15 3.84 -11.96
C GLY A 98 -12.71 3.51 -12.37
N ALA A 99 -11.77 4.46 -12.31
CA ALA A 99 -10.36 4.20 -12.62
C ALA A 99 -9.62 3.49 -11.47
N LEU A 100 -10.12 3.64 -10.24
CA LEU A 100 -9.66 2.91 -9.07
C LEU A 100 -10.87 2.31 -8.35
N GLU A 101 -10.70 1.09 -7.88
CA GLU A 101 -11.70 0.38 -7.10
C GLU A 101 -11.22 0.22 -5.67
N PRO A 102 -11.93 0.74 -4.65
CA PRO A 102 -11.57 0.54 -3.27
C PRO A 102 -11.76 -0.93 -2.86
N LEU A 103 -10.77 -1.49 -2.15
CA LEU A 103 -10.78 -2.88 -1.72
C LEU A 103 -11.09 -2.99 -0.22
N GLY A 104 -12.19 -3.67 0.12
CA GLY A 104 -12.49 -4.08 1.51
C GLY A 104 -11.89 -5.45 1.86
N LEU A 105 -11.86 -6.36 0.88
CA LEU A 105 -11.06 -7.57 0.90
C LEU A 105 -9.93 -7.41 -0.12
N VAL A 106 -8.69 -7.47 0.36
CA VAL A 106 -7.51 -7.18 -0.45
C VAL A 106 -6.86 -8.49 -0.84
N PRO A 107 -6.80 -8.85 -2.13
CA PRO A 107 -6.18 -10.10 -2.55
C PRO A 107 -4.68 -10.08 -2.24
N LEU A 108 -4.17 -11.19 -1.74
CA LEU A 108 -2.79 -11.39 -1.34
C LEU A 108 -2.12 -12.43 -2.24
N ALA A 109 -0.85 -12.20 -2.55
CA ALA A 109 0.03 -13.22 -3.11
C ALA A 109 0.61 -14.12 -2.01
N GLU A 110 0.88 -13.55 -0.83
CA GLU A 110 1.53 -14.23 0.28
C GLU A 110 1.20 -13.52 1.61
N ALA A 111 1.28 -14.25 2.71
CA ALA A 111 1.19 -13.70 4.07
C ALA A 111 2.27 -14.35 4.95
N GLU A 112 2.87 -13.57 5.85
CA GLU A 112 3.80 -14.09 6.85
C GLU A 112 3.07 -14.90 7.92
N ASN A 113 1.95 -14.37 8.39
CA ASN A 113 1.15 -14.99 9.44
C ASN A 113 0.26 -16.08 8.84
N GLU A 114 0.01 -17.13 9.63
CA GLU A 114 -1.02 -18.10 9.28
C GLU A 114 -2.38 -17.41 9.10
N PRO A 115 -3.20 -17.87 8.15
CA PRO A 115 -4.54 -17.33 7.96
C PRO A 115 -5.37 -17.39 9.24
N ASP A 116 -6.08 -16.30 9.53
CA ASP A 116 -7.07 -16.20 10.61
C ASP A 116 -8.36 -15.54 10.09
N GLU A 117 -9.46 -15.71 10.83
CA GLU A 117 -10.77 -15.21 10.39
C GLU A 117 -10.90 -13.67 10.44
N TYR A 118 -9.93 -12.96 11.02
CA TYR A 118 -10.06 -11.54 11.36
C TYR A 118 -9.14 -10.60 10.57
N THR A 119 -8.07 -11.15 10.01
CA THR A 119 -6.97 -10.41 9.39
C THR A 119 -6.59 -11.01 8.06
N VAL A 120 -6.18 -12.28 8.01
CA VAL A 120 -5.76 -12.95 6.76
C VAL A 120 -6.68 -14.14 6.50
N MET A 121 -7.67 -13.97 5.64
CA MET A 121 -8.67 -14.98 5.35
C MET A 121 -8.21 -15.87 4.19
N LEU A 122 -8.33 -17.18 4.34
CA LEU A 122 -8.27 -18.13 3.22
C LEU A 122 -9.69 -18.36 2.71
N LEU A 123 -9.96 -17.90 1.49
CA LEU A 123 -11.22 -18.11 0.77
C LEU A 123 -11.04 -19.14 -0.36
N ALA A 124 -12.13 -19.55 -1.01
CA ALA A 124 -12.11 -20.58 -2.04
C ALA A 124 -11.18 -20.28 -3.23
N ASP A 125 -10.92 -19.00 -3.48
CA ASP A 125 -10.16 -18.47 -4.60
C ASP A 125 -8.80 -17.86 -4.20
N GLY A 126 -8.44 -17.87 -2.92
CA GLY A 126 -7.11 -17.47 -2.47
C GLY A 126 -7.05 -16.80 -1.11
N LEU A 127 -5.94 -16.11 -0.87
CA LEU A 127 -5.66 -15.39 0.38
C LEU A 127 -6.11 -13.93 0.29
N TYR A 128 -6.73 -13.44 1.36
CA TYR A 128 -7.27 -12.09 1.43
C TYR A 128 -6.93 -11.42 2.76
N LEU A 129 -6.59 -10.14 2.71
CA LEU A 129 -6.51 -9.29 3.90
C LEU A 129 -7.86 -8.60 4.11
N ALA A 130 -8.45 -8.79 5.29
CA ALA A 130 -9.63 -8.06 5.73
C ALA A 130 -9.24 -6.60 6.09
N ALA A 131 -9.31 -5.73 5.09
CA ALA A 131 -8.96 -4.32 5.22
C ALA A 131 -10.21 -3.44 5.22
N TRP A 132 -10.98 -3.50 6.31
CA TRP A 132 -12.20 -2.69 6.48
C TRP A 132 -11.97 -1.45 7.36
N PRO A 133 -11.32 -0.34 6.89
CA PRO A 133 -11.31 0.92 7.63
C PRO A 133 -12.32 1.94 7.10
N ARG A 134 -12.56 2.98 7.92
CA ARG A 134 -13.28 4.22 7.57
C ARG A 134 -12.65 5.01 6.40
N GLN A 135 -11.43 4.68 5.97
CA GLN A 135 -10.68 5.39 4.92
C GLN A 135 -10.22 4.43 3.83
N VAL A 136 -10.26 4.85 2.57
CA VAL A 136 -9.75 4.04 1.46
C VAL A 136 -8.23 3.92 1.56
N ARG A 137 -7.75 2.72 1.89
CA ARG A 137 -6.32 2.41 1.96
C ARG A 137 -5.85 1.60 0.76
N PHE A 138 -6.59 0.57 0.41
CA PHE A 138 -6.21 -0.33 -0.67
C PHE A 138 -7.12 -0.15 -1.87
N VAL A 139 -6.52 -0.24 -3.05
CA VAL A 139 -7.25 -0.11 -4.32
C VAL A 139 -6.79 -1.12 -5.34
N HIS A 140 -7.68 -1.43 -6.28
CA HIS A 140 -7.37 -2.07 -7.54
C HIS A 140 -7.40 -1.03 -8.68
N LYS A 141 -6.47 -1.14 -9.64
CA LYS A 141 -6.45 -0.32 -10.85
C LYS A 141 -7.25 -1.05 -11.93
N ARG A 142 -8.31 -0.42 -12.45
CA ARG A 142 -9.12 -0.97 -13.54
C ARG A 142 -8.54 -0.64 -14.91
#